data_AF-A0A1Q7M3L9-F1
#
_entry.id   AF-A0A1Q7M3L9-F1
#
_cell.length_a   1.000
_cell.length_b   1.000
_cell.length_c   1.000
_cell.angle_alpha   90.00
_cell.angle_beta   90.00
_cell.angle_gamma   90.00
#
_symmetry.space_group_name_H-M   'P 1'
#
loop_
_entity.id
_entity.type
_entity.pdbx_description
1 polymer ?
#
loop_
_entity_poly.entity_id
_entity_poly.type
_entity_poly.pdbx_seq_one_letter_code
_entity_poly.pdbx_strand_id
1 'polypeptide(L)'
;MGRSFGDLSLNVNADYGRQSGKQYWGVAGMARYSFFDDKFRISGRGEYLDDSDGAAGITNAAGARLVNKYWEGTLSLSVPGGSNAEFRVEGRYDRSTDASVFKGGTEQGQGTVQVAALAWF
;
A
#
# COMPACT_ATOMS: atom_id res chain seq x y z
N MET A 1 10.47 5.78 9.01
CA MET A 1 11.72 6.55 8.79
C MET A 1 11.94 6.68 7.30
N GLY A 2 12.30 7.87 6.79
CA GLY A 2 12.61 8.06 5.38
C GLY A 2 13.90 8.85 5.17
N ARG A 3 14.56 8.63 4.03
CA ARG A 3 15.79 9.32 3.64
C ARG A 3 15.90 9.44 2.12
N SER A 4 16.45 10.56 1.66
CA SER A 4 16.76 10.79 0.26
C SER A 4 18.27 10.75 0.01
N PHE A 5 18.64 10.23 -1.16
CA PHE A 5 20.00 10.02 -1.67
C PHE A 5 20.03 10.52 -3.12
N GLY A 6 20.15 11.84 -3.30
CA GLY A 6 19.94 12.46 -4.61
C GLY A 6 18.52 12.18 -5.12
N ASP A 7 18.42 11.61 -6.31
CA ASP A 7 17.16 11.31 -7.00
C ASP A 7 16.34 10.18 -6.34
N LEU A 8 16.99 9.33 -5.54
CA LEU A 8 16.36 8.21 -4.85
C LEU A 8 15.85 8.65 -3.47
N SER A 9 14.59 8.36 -3.17
CA SER A 9 14.01 8.50 -1.82
C SER A 9 13.49 7.15 -1.35
N LEU A 10 13.83 6.78 -0.12
CA LEU A 10 13.41 5.54 0.52
C LEU A 10 12.66 5.85 1.82
N ASN A 11 11.65 5.04 2.13
CA ASN A 11 10.95 5.07 3.39
C ASN A 11 10.66 3.64 3.87
N VAL A 12 10.71 3.43 5.18
CA VAL A 12 10.25 2.21 5.82
C VAL A 12 9.40 2.59 7.03
N ASN A 13 8.29 1.89 7.23
CA ASN A 13 7.45 1.98 8.40
C ASN A 13 7.09 0.59 8.90
N ALA A 14 6.83 0.50 10.20
CA ALA A 14 6.35 -0.71 10.84
C ALA A 14 5.33 -0.31 11.89
N ASP A 15 4.38 -1.20 12.12
CA ASP A 15 3.30 -1.01 13.07
C ASP A 15 3.04 -2.31 13.83
N TYR A 16 2.59 -2.15 15.07
CA TYR A 16 2.21 -3.23 15.95
C TYR A 16 0.98 -2.79 16.72
N GLY A 17 -0.02 -3.66 16.80
CA GLY A 17 -1.24 -3.42 17.55
C GLY A 17 -1.58 -4.60 18.44
N ARG A 18 -2.13 -4.31 19.62
CA ARG A 18 -2.66 -5.32 20.55
C ARG A 18 -4.01 -4.88 21.08
N GLN A 19 -5.01 -5.75 20.98
CA GLN A 19 -6.36 -5.49 21.45
C GLN A 19 -7.00 -6.76 21.98
N SER A 20 -7.55 -6.70 23.20
CA SER A 20 -8.28 -7.82 23.84
C SER A 20 -7.52 -9.16 23.79
N GLY A 21 -6.20 -9.12 24.03
CA GLY A 21 -5.33 -10.30 24.02
C GLY A 21 -4.82 -10.75 22.66
N LYS A 22 -5.32 -10.20 21.55
CA LYS A 22 -4.89 -10.46 20.17
C LYS A 22 -3.86 -9.43 19.72
N GLN A 23 -2.99 -9.77 18.77
CA GLN A 23 -2.05 -8.83 18.18
C GLN A 23 -1.97 -8.91 16.64
N TYR A 24 -1.46 -7.84 16.04
CA TYR A 24 -1.00 -7.82 14.65
C TYR A 24 0.31 -7.05 14.55
N TRP A 25 1.04 -7.26 13.46
CA TRP A 25 2.17 -6.41 13.10
C TRP A 25 2.29 -6.25 11.59
N GLY A 26 2.80 -5.10 11.17
CA GLY A 26 2.98 -4.75 9.77
C GLY A 26 4.33 -4.12 9.50
N VAL A 27 4.77 -4.22 8.26
CA VAL A 27 5.93 -3.51 7.73
C VAL A 27 5.64 -3.07 6.30
N ALA A 28 6.09 -1.87 5.97
CA ALA A 28 6.04 -1.38 4.62
C ALA A 28 7.31 -0.65 4.23
N GLY A 29 7.65 -0.79 2.95
CA GLY A 29 8.78 -0.13 2.31
C GLY A 29 8.27 0.67 1.13
N MET A 30 8.79 1.88 0.96
CA MET A 30 8.48 2.76 -0.17
C MET A 30 9.78 3.22 -0.82
N ALA A 31 9.76 3.32 -2.13
CA ALA A 31 10.84 3.90 -2.92
C ALA A 31 10.26 4.87 -3.96
N ARG A 32 10.98 5.96 -4.22
CA ARG A 32 10.72 6.88 -5.32
C ARG A 32 12.03 7.22 -5.99
N TYR A 33 12.06 7.19 -7.32
CA TYR A 33 13.18 7.67 -8.11
C TYR A 33 12.71 8.81 -9.02
N SER A 34 13.50 9.89 -9.07
CA SER A 34 13.24 11.08 -9.87
C SER A 34 14.15 11.07 -11.11
N PHE A 35 13.59 11.29 -12.29
CA PHE A 35 14.31 11.32 -13.55
C PHE A 35 14.26 12.71 -14.16
N PHE A 36 15.32 13.06 -14.92
CA PHE A 36 15.38 14.27 -15.75
C PHE A 36 15.08 15.56 -14.98
N ASP A 37 15.81 15.80 -13.88
CA ASP A 37 15.56 16.93 -12.97
C ASP A 37 14.11 16.97 -12.48
N ASP A 38 13.61 15.81 -12.04
CA ASP A 38 12.30 15.61 -11.43
C ASP A 38 11.09 15.84 -12.36
N LYS A 39 11.28 15.76 -13.68
CA LYS A 39 10.18 15.82 -14.68
C LYS A 39 9.38 14.53 -14.75
N PHE A 40 9.94 13.43 -14.29
CA PHE A 40 9.28 12.13 -14.26
C PHE A 40 9.68 11.36 -13.01
N ARG A 41 8.73 10.67 -12.39
CA ARG A 41 8.96 9.92 -11.16
C ARG A 41 8.39 8.51 -11.30
N ILE A 42 9.11 7.55 -10.76
CA ILE A 42 8.58 6.21 -10.49
C ILE A 42 8.56 6.05 -8.97
N SER A 43 7.44 5.62 -8.41
CA SER A 43 7.37 5.22 -7.00
C SER A 43 6.65 3.90 -6.83
N GLY A 44 7.05 3.18 -5.80
CA GLY A 44 6.36 1.97 -5.39
C GLY A 44 6.35 1.83 -3.88
N ARG A 45 5.36 1.09 -3.39
CA ARG A 45 5.23 0.67 -2.00
C ARG A 45 4.93 -0.82 -1.97
N GLY A 46 5.56 -1.53 -1.03
CA GLY A 46 5.20 -2.89 -0.67
C GLY A 46 4.85 -2.92 0.81
N GLU A 47 3.76 -3.60 1.16
CA GLU A 47 3.33 -3.79 2.54
C GLU A 47 3.09 -5.26 2.84
N TYR A 48 3.41 -5.63 4.07
CA TYR A 48 3.05 -6.90 4.68
C TYR A 48 2.37 -6.62 6.02
N LEU A 49 1.27 -7.30 6.28
CA LEU A 49 0.56 -7.28 7.55
C LEU A 49 0.29 -8.72 7.98
N ASP A 50 0.71 -9.07 9.19
CA ASP A 50 0.37 -10.31 9.86
C ASP A 50 -0.72 -10.05 10.90
N ASP A 51 -1.94 -10.49 10.60
CA ASP A 51 -3.09 -10.47 11.49
C ASP A 51 -3.52 -11.89 11.85
N SER A 52 -2.57 -12.77 12.20
CA SER A 52 -2.85 -14.18 12.53
C SER A 52 -3.69 -14.37 13.79
N ASP A 53 -3.79 -13.35 14.67
CA ASP A 53 -4.71 -13.38 15.81
C ASP A 53 -6.07 -12.73 15.48
N GLY A 54 -6.16 -12.10 14.31
CA GLY A 54 -7.32 -11.37 13.83
C GLY A 54 -7.50 -10.01 14.51
N ALA A 55 -6.52 -9.47 15.25
CA ALA A 55 -6.60 -8.20 15.94
C ALA A 55 -7.03 -7.01 15.07
N ALA A 56 -6.68 -6.97 13.78
CA ALA A 56 -7.05 -5.90 12.85
C ALA A 56 -8.56 -5.88 12.50
N GLY A 57 -9.30 -6.93 12.85
CA GLY A 57 -10.76 -6.92 12.80
C GLY A 57 -11.35 -7.10 11.41
N ILE A 58 -10.59 -7.69 10.48
CA ILE A 58 -11.06 -8.02 9.13
C ILE A 58 -12.18 -9.08 9.23
N THR A 59 -13.29 -8.86 8.53
CA THR A 59 -14.43 -9.80 8.50
C THR A 59 -14.78 -10.21 7.07
N ASN A 60 -15.27 -11.44 6.87
CA ASN A 60 -15.87 -11.83 5.60
C ASN A 60 -17.29 -11.26 5.44
N ALA A 61 -17.93 -11.52 4.29
CA ALA A 61 -19.30 -11.09 3.99
C ALA A 61 -20.35 -11.65 4.97
N ALA A 62 -20.06 -12.77 5.65
CA ALA A 62 -20.91 -13.34 6.68
C ALA A 62 -20.65 -12.76 8.09
N GLY A 63 -19.78 -11.76 8.22
CA GLY A 63 -19.42 -11.12 9.49
C GLY A 63 -18.46 -11.93 10.37
N ALA A 64 -17.94 -13.06 9.88
CA ALA A 64 -16.96 -13.85 10.62
C ALA A 64 -15.60 -13.16 10.59
N ARG A 65 -14.97 -13.05 11.76
CA ARG A 65 -13.62 -12.48 11.91
C ARG A 65 -12.60 -13.41 11.29
N LEU A 66 -11.73 -12.85 10.45
CA LEU A 66 -10.70 -13.57 9.74
C LEU A 66 -9.36 -13.38 10.44
N VAL A 67 -8.55 -14.43 10.39
CA VAL A 67 -7.12 -14.39 10.69
C VAL A 67 -6.40 -14.49 9.37
N ASN A 68 -5.44 -13.60 9.11
CA ASN A 68 -4.87 -13.52 7.77
C ASN A 68 -3.54 -12.80 7.71
N LYS A 69 -2.76 -13.15 6.71
CA LYS A 69 -1.64 -12.35 6.22
C LYS A 69 -2.02 -11.62 4.96
N TYR A 70 -1.69 -10.34 4.92
CA TYR A 70 -2.02 -9.44 3.84
C TYR A 70 -0.75 -8.87 3.21
N TRP A 71 -0.76 -8.79 1.89
CA TRP A 71 0.27 -8.19 1.07
C TRP A 71 -0.36 -7.12 0.18
N GLU A 72 0.30 -5.98 0.08
CA GLU A 72 -0.08 -4.92 -0.84
C GLU A 72 1.14 -4.47 -1.62
N GLY A 73 0.96 -4.25 -2.92
CA GLY A 73 1.95 -3.61 -3.77
C GLY A 73 1.32 -2.48 -4.55
N THR A 74 1.97 -1.32 -4.58
CA THR A 74 1.65 -0.22 -5.48
C THR A 74 2.85 0.14 -6.35
N LEU A 75 2.56 0.52 -7.59
CA LEU A 75 3.54 1.08 -8.52
C LEU A 75 2.88 2.25 -9.24
N SER A 76 3.56 3.39 -9.26
CA SER A 76 3.07 4.60 -9.88
C SER A 76 4.11 5.24 -10.79
N LEU A 77 3.64 5.81 -11.88
CA LEU A 77 4.39 6.69 -12.77
C LEU A 77 3.78 8.09 -12.64
N SER A 78 4.58 9.12 -12.43
CA SER A 78 4.07 10.48 -12.34
C SER A 78 4.92 11.53 -13.05
N VAL A 79 4.25 12.59 -13.50
CA VAL A 79 4.81 13.76 -14.18
C VAL A 79 4.40 15.00 -13.38
N PRO A 80 5.33 15.67 -12.68
CA PRO A 80 5.04 16.90 -11.96
C PRO A 80 4.75 18.06 -12.92
N GLY A 81 3.70 18.82 -12.63
CA GLY A 81 3.32 20.05 -13.33
C GLY A 81 3.74 21.29 -12.54
N GLY A 82 5.02 21.42 -12.23
CA GLY A 82 5.55 22.43 -11.30
C GLY A 82 5.42 21.99 -9.83
N SER A 83 5.40 22.95 -8.90
CA SER A 83 5.35 22.69 -7.45
C SER A 83 3.96 22.34 -6.92
N ASN A 84 2.92 22.46 -7.76
CA ASN A 84 1.52 22.51 -7.34
C ASN A 84 0.59 21.58 -8.14
N ALA A 85 1.14 20.75 -9.03
CA ALA A 85 0.35 19.81 -9.82
C ALA A 85 1.12 18.53 -10.13
N GLU A 86 0.39 17.45 -10.40
CA GLU A 86 0.96 16.16 -10.83
C GLU A 86 -0.06 15.39 -11.69
N PHE A 87 0.41 14.80 -12.79
CA PHE A 87 -0.31 13.73 -13.47
C PHE A 87 0.26 12.37 -13.03
N ARG A 88 -0.58 11.41 -12.66
CA ARG A 88 -0.17 10.10 -12.14
C ARG A 88 -1.00 8.96 -12.73
N VAL A 89 -0.32 7.87 -13.05
CA VAL A 89 -0.92 6.55 -13.24
C VAL A 89 -0.42 5.63 -12.13
N GLU A 90 -1.32 4.94 -11.46
CA GLU A 90 -0.99 4.04 -10.35
C GLU A 90 -1.72 2.70 -10.52
N GLY A 91 -0.97 1.62 -10.36
CA GLY A 91 -1.51 0.27 -10.22
C GLY A 91 -1.31 -0.20 -8.78
N ARG A 92 -2.30 -0.90 -8.25
CA ARG A 92 -2.26 -1.53 -6.94
C ARG A 92 -2.73 -2.97 -7.02
N TYR A 93 -2.11 -3.84 -6.25
CA TYR A 93 -2.54 -5.21 -6.07
C TYR A 93 -2.47 -5.61 -4.60
N ASP A 94 -3.58 -6.14 -4.12
CA ASP A 94 -3.80 -6.57 -2.75
C ASP A 94 -4.02 -8.09 -2.74
N ARG A 95 -3.41 -8.78 -1.77
CA ARG A 95 -3.51 -10.23 -1.64
C ARG A 95 -3.54 -10.68 -0.19
N SER A 96 -4.44 -11.60 0.10
CA SER A 96 -4.45 -12.39 1.33
C SER A 96 -3.86 -13.78 1.11
N THR A 97 -3.35 -14.40 2.18
CA THR A 97 -2.78 -15.77 2.11
C THR A 97 -3.74 -16.82 2.66
N ASP A 98 -4.44 -16.50 3.75
CA ASP A 98 -5.12 -17.50 4.58
C ASP A 98 -6.65 -17.45 4.45
N ALA A 99 -7.21 -16.37 3.89
CA ALA A 99 -8.65 -16.22 3.69
C ALA A 99 -9.00 -15.46 2.42
N SER A 100 -10.10 -15.83 1.76
CA SER A 100 -10.69 -15.02 0.69
C SER A 100 -11.43 -13.83 1.29
N VAL A 101 -10.91 -12.63 1.07
CA VAL A 101 -11.44 -11.38 1.63
C VAL A 101 -11.95 -10.42 0.57
N PHE A 102 -11.59 -10.65 -0.69
CA PHE A 102 -11.96 -9.80 -1.81
C PHE A 102 -13.15 -10.37 -2.58
N LYS A 103 -13.78 -9.52 -3.40
CA LYS A 103 -15.00 -9.84 -4.18
C LYS A 103 -16.07 -10.58 -3.35
N GLY A 104 -16.47 -10.01 -2.22
CA GLY A 104 -17.47 -10.61 -1.34
C GLY A 104 -16.99 -11.88 -0.61
N GLY A 105 -15.67 -12.07 -0.48
CA GLY A 105 -15.08 -13.23 0.19
C GLY A 105 -14.88 -14.45 -0.71
N THR A 106 -14.85 -14.25 -2.03
CA THR A 106 -14.63 -15.33 -3.00
C THR A 106 -13.20 -15.39 -3.53
N GLU A 107 -12.44 -14.29 -3.40
CA GLU A 107 -11.09 -14.16 -3.94
C GLU A 107 -10.07 -13.81 -2.86
N GLN A 108 -8.85 -14.29 -3.06
CA GLN A 108 -7.68 -13.93 -2.24
C GLN A 108 -6.92 -12.72 -2.76
N GLY A 109 -7.34 -12.10 -3.87
CA GLY A 109 -6.69 -10.89 -4.35
C GLY A 109 -7.59 -9.96 -5.15
N GLN A 110 -7.19 -8.70 -5.22
CA GLN A 110 -7.83 -7.65 -5.99
C GLN A 110 -6.79 -6.69 -6.54
N GLY A 111 -6.97 -6.27 -7.79
CA GLY A 111 -6.15 -5.23 -8.41
C GLY A 111 -6.98 -4.01 -8.78
N THR A 112 -6.36 -2.84 -8.71
CA THR A 112 -6.95 -1.58 -9.17
C THR A 112 -5.94 -0.80 -10.02
N VAL A 113 -6.47 0.04 -10.91
CA VAL A 113 -5.69 1.00 -11.69
C VAL A 113 -6.38 2.35 -11.56
N GLN A 114 -5.58 3.39 -11.33
CA GLN A 114 -6.03 4.76 -11.21
C GLN A 114 -5.23 5.66 -12.15
N VAL A 115 -5.93 6.59 -12.79
CA VAL A 115 -5.33 7.73 -13.50
C VAL A 115 -5.82 9.00 -12.82
N ALA A 116 -4.91 9.91 -12.50
CA ALA A 116 -5.22 11.13 -11.77
C ALA A 116 -4.48 12.35 -12.34
N ALA A 117 -5.18 13.48 -12.39
CA ALA A 117 -4.61 14.81 -12.52
C ALA A 117 -4.88 15.56 -11.22
N LEU A 118 -3.84 15.87 -10.47
CA LEU A 118 -3.90 16.44 -9.12
C LEU A 118 -3.37 17.87 -9.15
N ALA A 119 -4.02 18.77 -8.41
CA ALA A 119 -3.56 20.15 -8.22
C ALA A 119 -3.88 20.61 -6.79
N TRP A 120 -3.00 21.45 -6.23
CA TRP A 120 -3.15 22.00 -4.87
C TRP A 120 -2.70 23.48 -4.81
N PHE A 121 -3.24 24.24 -3.85
CA PHE A 121 -3.08 25.70 -3.73
C PHE A 121 -2.45 26.11 -2.39
#